data_AF-A0A7K9CDF9-F1
#
_entry.id   AF-A0A7K9CDF9-F1
#
_cell.length_a   1.000
_cell.length_b   1.000
_cell.length_c   1.000
_cell.angle_alpha   90.00
_cell.angle_beta   90.00
_cell.angle_gamma   90.00
#
_symmetry.space_group_name_H-M   'P 1'
#
loop_
_entity.id
_entity.type
_entity.pdbx_description
1 polymer ?
#
loop_
_entity_poly.entity_id
_entity_poly.type
_entity_poly.pdbx_seq_one_letter_code
_entity_poly.pdbx_strand_id
1 'polypeptide(L)' 'EPSQPSSADTKRLGECLRRIGDELDSNTELQSMIEEVGCQAPKEVFFRVAREMFSDGNFNWGRVVALFYFACKLVLK' A
#
# COMPACT_ATOMS: atom_id res chain seq x y z
N GLU A 1 16.17 11.60 -26.01
CA GLU A 1 15.04 11.98 -25.13
C GLU A 1 14.56 10.76 -24.36
N PRO A 2 14.30 10.83 -23.04
CA PRO A 2 13.62 9.76 -22.36
C PRO A 2 12.14 9.83 -22.72
N SER A 3 11.67 8.81 -23.42
CA SER A 3 10.28 8.61 -23.85
C SER A 3 9.31 8.78 -22.69
N GLN A 4 8.43 9.79 -22.75
CA GLN A 4 7.32 9.96 -21.82
C GLN A 4 6.52 8.64 -21.74
N PRO A 5 6.26 8.09 -20.55
CA PRO A 5 5.39 6.93 -20.43
C PRO A 5 4.03 7.29 -21.02
N SER A 6 3.58 6.50 -22.01
CA SER A 6 2.34 6.76 -22.71
C SER A 6 1.17 6.71 -21.71
N SER A 7 0.17 7.57 -21.89
CA SER A 7 -1.00 7.62 -21.01
C SER A 7 -1.73 6.28 -20.86
N ALA A 8 -1.54 5.37 -21.81
CA ALA A 8 -2.07 4.00 -21.79
C ALA A 8 -1.34 3.09 -20.79
N ASP A 9 -0.01 3.19 -20.68
CA ASP A 9 0.78 2.38 -19.75
C ASP A 9 0.50 2.80 -18.30
N THR A 10 0.42 4.12 -18.06
CA THR A 10 0.04 4.67 -16.76
C THR A 10 -1.38 4.30 -16.37
N LYS A 11 -2.32 4.24 -17.33
CA LYS A 11 -3.69 3.76 -17.10
C LYS A 11 -3.73 2.29 -16.67
N ARG A 12 -3.02 1.42 -17.39
CA ARG A 12 -2.96 -0.02 -17.06
C ARG A 12 -2.35 -0.25 -15.68
N LEU A 13 -1.29 0.49 -15.36
CA LEU A 13 -0.69 0.44 -14.03
C LEU A 13 -1.69 0.89 -12.95
N GLY A 14 -2.43 1.98 -13.20
CA GLY A 14 -3.49 2.45 -12.32
C GLY A 14 -4.63 1.45 -12.11
N GLU A 15 -5.05 0.73 -13.16
CA GLU A 15 -6.06 -0.32 -13.06
C GLU A 15 -5.57 -1.52 -12.25
N CYS A 16 -4.31 -1.94 -12.43
CA CYS A 16 -3.69 -3.00 -11.62
C CYS A 16 -3.61 -2.60 -10.15
N LEU A 17 -3.16 -1.37 -9.85
CA LEU A 17 -3.12 -0.83 -8.49
C LEU A 17 -4.52 -0.79 -7.86
N ARG A 18 -5.54 -0.37 -8.62
CA ARG A 18 -6.92 -0.34 -8.16
C ARG A 18 -7.43 -1.74 -7.83
N ARG A 19 -7.23 -2.73 -8.70
CA ARG A 19 -7.64 -4.12 -8.43
C ARG A 19 -7.01 -4.69 -7.16
N ILE A 20 -5.70 -4.46 -6.98
CA ILE A 20 -5.00 -4.89 -5.77
C ILE A 20 -5.58 -4.17 -4.54
N GLY A 21 -5.87 -2.87 -4.65
CA GLY A 21 -6.52 -2.11 -3.59
C GLY A 21 -7.92 -2.63 -3.24
N ASP A 22 -8.74 -2.96 -4.25
CA ASP A 22 -10.09 -3.51 -4.08
C ASP A 22 -10.05 -4.90 -3.42
N GLU A 23 -9.07 -5.74 -3.79
CA GLU A 23 -8.83 -7.05 -3.15
C GLU A 23 -8.39 -6.90 -1.68
N LEU A 24 -7.52 -5.93 -1.38
CA LEU A 24 -7.10 -5.61 -0.01
C LEU A 24 -8.24 -5.02 0.84
N ASP A 25 -9.08 -4.18 0.26
CA ASP A 25 -10.30 -3.65 0.89
C ASP A 25 -11.31 -4.75 1.23
N SER A 26 -11.39 -5.78 0.39
CA SER A 26 -12.29 -6.92 0.60
C SER A 26 -11.81 -7.86 1.73
N ASN A 27 -10.56 -7.70 2.19
CA ASN A 27 -10.02 -8.48 3.30
C ASN A 27 -10.41 -7.86 4.65
N THR A 28 -11.46 -8.41 5.26
CA THR A 28 -12.03 -7.93 6.52
C THR A 28 -11.10 -8.07 7.72
N GLU A 29 -10.25 -9.10 7.75
CA GLU A 29 -9.24 -9.28 8.80
C GLU A 29 -8.20 -8.16 8.75
N LEU A 30 -7.73 -7.83 7.54
CA LEU A 30 -6.80 -6.73 7.33
C LEU A 30 -7.42 -5.37 7.70
N GLN A 31 -8.69 -5.13 7.36
CA GLN A 31 -9.38 -3.90 7.79
C GLN A 31 -9.49 -3.83 9.33
N SER A 32 -9.85 -4.93 10.00
CA SER A 32 -9.96 -5.00 11.46
C SER A 32 -8.62 -4.70 12.14
N MET A 33 -7.52 -5.26 11.63
CA MET A 33 -6.17 -4.96 12.13
C MET A 33 -5.81 -3.48 11.96
N ILE A 34 -6.15 -2.86 10.83
CA ILE A 34 -5.92 -1.42 10.58
C ILE A 34 -6.79 -0.55 11.52
N GLU A 35 -7.99 -1.00 11.86
CA GLU A 35 -8.86 -0.31 12.81
C GLU A 35 -8.36 -0.40 14.26
N GLU A 36 -7.74 -1.52 14.63
CA GLU A 36 -7.10 -1.72 15.94
C GLU A 36 -5.80 -0.93 16.12
N VAL A 37 -5.17 -0.50 15.02
CA VAL A 37 -4.12 0.53 15.04
C VAL A 37 -4.78 1.87 15.43
N GLY A 38 -5.11 2.01 16.70
CA GLY A 38 -5.70 3.20 17.28
C GLY A 38 -4.81 4.44 17.11
N CYS A 39 -5.44 5.61 17.23
CA CYS A 39 -4.95 6.96 16.90
C CYS A 39 -3.63 7.46 17.54
N GLN A 40 -2.86 6.60 18.22
CA GLN A 40 -1.60 6.93 18.83
C GLN A 40 -0.46 6.73 17.81
N ALA A 41 -0.08 7.82 17.14
CA ALA A 41 1.09 7.91 16.25
C ALA A 41 1.06 7.08 14.93
N PRO A 42 0.20 7.44 13.95
CA PRO A 42 0.12 6.76 12.65
C PRO A 42 1.45 6.74 11.87
N LYS A 43 2.32 7.73 12.06
CA LYS A 43 3.68 7.74 11.49
C LYS A 43 4.58 6.66 12.06
N GLU A 44 4.58 6.46 13.38
CA GLU A 44 5.42 5.44 14.01
C GLU A 44 5.00 4.04 13.58
N VAL A 45 3.68 3.80 13.52
CA VAL A 45 3.13 2.54 13.04
C VAL A 45 3.47 2.31 11.57
N PHE A 46 3.35 3.33 10.72
CA PHE A 46 3.76 3.24 9.32
C PHE A 46 5.22 2.79 9.18
N PHE A 47 6.16 3.44 9.89
CA PHE A 47 7.57 3.08 9.82
C PHE A 47 7.86 1.70 10.40
N ARG A 48 7.15 1.27 11.44
CA ARG A 48 7.29 -0.08 12.00
C ARG A 48 6.85 -1.14 11.00
N VAL A 49 5.69 -0.96 10.38
CA VAL A 49 5.17 -1.88 9.35
C VAL A 49 6.09 -1.91 8.14
N ALA A 50 6.56 -0.75 7.67
CA ALA A 50 7.52 -0.69 6.56
C ALA A 50 8.81 -1.45 6.88
N ARG A 51 9.39 -1.23 8.07
CA ARG A 51 10.62 -1.90 8.49
C ARG A 51 10.44 -3.42 8.53
N GLU A 52 9.32 -3.89 9.09
CA GLU A 52 9.05 -5.32 9.20
C GLU A 52 8.75 -5.95 7.83
N MET A 53 8.01 -5.26 6.98
CA MET A 53 7.63 -5.74 5.64
C MET A 53 8.85 -5.97 4.72
N PHE A 54 9.96 -5.27 4.96
CA PHE A 54 11.20 -5.39 4.18
C PHE A 54 12.38 -5.93 5.01
N SER A 55 12.15 -6.46 6.20
CA SER A 55 13.21 -6.93 7.11
C SER A 55 13.98 -8.13 6.56
N ASP A 56 13.32 -8.97 5.77
CA ASP A 56 13.88 -10.15 5.10
C ASP A 56 14.70 -9.81 3.84
N GLY A 57 14.80 -8.53 3.47
CA GLY A 57 15.53 -8.06 2.29
C GLY A 57 14.87 -8.41 0.95
N ASN A 58 13.65 -8.95 0.95
CA ASN A 58 12.94 -9.28 -0.27
C ASN A 58 12.06 -8.10 -0.74
N PHE A 59 12.46 -7.49 -1.85
CA PHE A 59 11.75 -6.36 -2.45
C PHE A 59 10.96 -6.83 -3.67
N ASN A 60 9.65 -6.69 -3.61
CA ASN A 60 8.77 -6.95 -4.74
C ASN A 60 7.67 -5.90 -4.83
N TRP A 61 7.12 -5.73 -6.04
CA TRP A 61 6.09 -4.74 -6.30
C TRP A 61 4.82 -4.96 -5.48
N GLY A 62 4.47 -6.22 -5.13
CA GLY A 62 3.34 -6.49 -4.24
C GLY A 62 3.48 -5.84 -2.87
N ARG A 63 4.66 -5.93 -2.25
CA ARG A 63 4.96 -5.27 -0.96
C ARG A 63 4.96 -3.75 -1.07
N VAL A 64 5.52 -3.21 -2.16
CA VAL A 64 5.50 -1.77 -2.42
C VAL A 64 4.06 -1.26 -2.52
N VAL A 65 3.21 -1.96 -3.27
CA VAL A 65 1.80 -1.58 -3.42
C VAL A 65 1.04 -1.72 -2.10
N ALA A 66 1.27 -2.79 -1.34
CA ALA A 66 0.65 -2.98 -0.02
C ALA A 66 1.03 -1.87 0.98
N LEU A 67 2.30 -1.42 0.97
CA LEU A 67 2.73 -0.31 1.81
C LEU A 67 2.05 1.01 1.42
N PHE A 68 1.92 1.30 0.13
CA PHE A 68 1.19 2.47 -0.36
C PHE A 68 -0.28 2.44 0.06
N TYR A 69 -0.92 1.29 -0.08
CA TYR A 69 -2.30 1.08 0.35
C TYR A 69 -2.46 1.34 1.86
N PHE A 70 -1.56 0.78 2.68
CA PHE A 70 -1.56 1.01 4.13
C PHE A 70 -1.36 2.50 4.48
N ALA A 71 -0.46 3.20 3.78
CA ALA A 71 -0.28 4.65 3.95
C ALA A 71 -1.57 5.43 3.62
N CYS A 72 -2.22 5.11 2.50
CA CYS A 72 -3.48 5.74 2.11
C CYS A 72 -4.56 5.54 3.18
N LYS A 73 -4.70 4.32 3.72
CA LYS A 73 -5.67 4.04 4.79
C LYS A 73 -5.33 4.77 6.09
N LEU A 74 -4.06 4.87 6.46
CA LEU A 74 -3.63 5.62 7.64
C LEU A 74 -3.83 7.14 7.53
N VAL A 75 -3.77 7.70 6.31
CA VAL A 75 -3.98 9.14 6.07
C VAL A 75 -5.46 9.49 5.93
N LEU A 76 -6.27 8.59 5.37
CA LEU A 76 -7.72 8.78 5.20
C LEU A 76 -8.53 8.49 6.47
N LYS A 77 -7.89 8.01 7.54
CA LYS A 77 -8.47 7.78 8.87
C LYS A 77 -8.26 9.02 9.74
#